data_AF-A0A7L4TMJ9-F1
#
_entry.id   AF-A0A7L4TMJ9-F1
#
_cell.length_a   1.000
_cell.length_b   1.000
_cell.length_c   1.000
_cell.angle_alpha   90.00
_cell.angle_beta   90.00
_cell.angle_gamma   90.00
#
_symmetry.space_group_name_H-M   'P 1'
#
loop_
_entity.id
_entity.type
_entity.pdbx_description
1 polymer ?
#
loop_
_entity_poly.entity_id
_entity_poly.type
_entity_poly.pdbx_seq_one_letter_code
_entity_poly.pdbx_strand_id
1 'polypeptide(L)'
;MNNEQQRTLHLSASRAVRYAQSKDMMIVGANGNNAIDLGKKMYTTPGEGAQWSGPLHDTFSDIPWVISVSSSTIHDELAYYSNYGNVDLAGPGGDTEARALSTVPGGYGYAIGTSMAAPKVAASLALVKAENPELTPAQIRTLLQQTADFGTGKSRQHFGHGIVNVYEALKK
;
A
#
# COMPACT_ATOMS: atom_id res chain seq x y z
N MET A 1 16.93 5.71 11.32
CA MET A 1 16.16 6.86 11.84
C MET A 1 17.19 7.83 12.39
N ASN A 2 17.37 8.97 11.75
CA ASN A 2 18.63 9.71 11.84
C ASN A 2 18.51 11.02 12.63
N ASN A 3 17.31 11.36 13.13
CA ASN A 3 17.11 12.38 14.15
C ASN A 3 15.91 12.07 15.09
N GLU A 4 15.82 12.81 16.19
CA GLU A 4 14.79 12.66 17.22
C GLU A 4 13.36 12.87 16.70
N GLN A 5 13.18 13.79 15.75
CA GLN A 5 11.88 14.11 15.17
C GLN A 5 11.30 12.93 14.39
N GLN A 6 12.10 12.28 13.53
CA GLN A 6 11.69 11.10 12.77
C GLN A 6 11.36 9.92 13.69
N ARG A 7 12.19 9.73 14.72
CA ARG A 7 11.92 8.69 15.73
C ARG A 7 10.59 8.95 16.44
N THR A 8 10.33 10.21 16.80
CA THR A 8 9.07 10.62 17.43
C THR A 8 7.88 10.39 16.51
N LEU A 9 7.98 10.77 15.24
CA LEU A 9 6.94 10.53 14.24
C LEU A 9 6.66 9.04 14.09
N HIS A 10 7.69 8.22 13.85
CA HIS A 10 7.55 6.78 13.70
C HIS A 10 6.93 6.11 14.94
N LEU A 11 7.38 6.50 16.14
CA LEU A 11 6.82 5.97 17.39
C LEU A 11 5.37 6.40 17.60
N SER A 12 5.02 7.64 17.27
CA SER A 12 3.64 8.14 17.39
C SER A 12 2.70 7.42 16.43
N ALA A 13 3.11 7.24 15.16
CA ALA A 13 2.37 6.49 14.17
C ALA A 13 2.23 5.01 14.57
N SER A 14 3.32 4.39 15.05
CA SER A 14 3.30 3.01 15.54
C SER A 14 2.33 2.82 16.70
N ARG A 15 2.25 3.78 17.63
CA ARG A 15 1.28 3.77 18.73
C ARG A 15 -0.15 3.88 18.22
N ALA A 16 -0.41 4.75 17.26
CA ALA A 16 -1.73 4.90 16.63
C ALA A 16 -2.16 3.61 15.89
N VAL A 17 -1.25 2.98 15.14
CA VAL A 17 -1.50 1.71 14.45
C VAL A 17 -1.82 0.59 15.45
N ARG A 18 -1.04 0.48 16.54
CA ARG A 18 -1.33 -0.52 17.60
C ARG A 18 -2.67 -0.27 18.28
N TYR A 19 -3.03 1.00 18.50
CA TYR A 19 -4.35 1.33 19.02
C TYR A 19 -5.45 0.87 18.07
N ALA A 20 -5.34 1.20 16.78
CA ALA A 20 -6.29 0.74 15.76
C ALA A 20 -6.39 -0.79 15.71
N GLN A 21 -5.25 -1.49 15.78
CA GLN A 21 -5.20 -2.96 15.88
C GLN A 21 -5.98 -3.48 17.09
N SER A 22 -5.80 -2.89 18.27
CA SER A 22 -6.54 -3.27 19.49
C SER A 22 -8.04 -2.95 19.44
N LYS A 23 -8.49 -2.24 18.41
CA LYS A 23 -9.89 -1.93 18.11
C LYS A 23 -10.40 -2.71 16.90
N ASP A 24 -9.71 -3.77 16.49
CA ASP A 24 -10.04 -4.57 15.31
C ASP A 24 -10.17 -3.73 14.03
N MET A 25 -9.32 -2.71 13.89
CA MET A 25 -9.23 -1.91 12.68
C MET A 25 -8.01 -2.31 11.85
N MET A 26 -8.19 -2.41 10.54
CA MET A 26 -7.10 -2.56 9.57
C MET A 26 -6.78 -1.19 8.96
N ILE A 27 -5.50 -0.90 8.77
CA ILE A 27 -5.06 0.34 8.11
C ILE A 27 -4.42 -0.02 6.77
N VAL A 28 -4.79 0.71 5.72
CA VAL A 28 -4.24 0.55 4.37
C VAL A 28 -3.47 1.81 4.01
N GLY A 29 -2.18 1.66 3.69
CA GLY A 29 -1.26 2.76 3.39
C GLY A 29 -0.79 2.71 1.94
N ALA A 30 -0.81 3.86 1.27
CA ALA A 30 -0.17 4.04 -0.03
C ALA A 30 1.36 4.14 0.13
N ASN A 31 2.13 3.37 -0.65
CA ASN A 31 3.59 3.31 -0.49
C ASN A 31 4.36 4.53 -1.03
N GLY A 32 3.69 5.47 -1.69
CA GLY A 32 4.31 6.67 -2.27
C GLY A 32 4.64 6.53 -3.76
N ASN A 33 4.97 7.66 -4.38
CA ASN A 33 5.01 7.82 -5.85
C ASN A 33 6.37 8.31 -6.38
N ASN A 34 7.48 7.78 -5.86
CA ASN A 34 8.84 8.22 -6.21
C ASN A 34 9.70 7.15 -6.91
N ALA A 35 9.12 6.01 -7.29
CA ALA A 35 9.81 4.86 -7.88
C ALA A 35 10.96 4.29 -7.02
N ILE A 36 10.83 4.36 -5.70
CA ILE A 36 11.86 3.93 -4.74
C ILE A 36 11.64 2.48 -4.31
N ASP A 37 12.73 1.70 -4.29
CA ASP A 37 12.80 0.39 -3.62
C ASP A 37 12.92 0.56 -2.10
N LEU A 38 11.79 0.47 -1.40
CA LEU A 38 11.67 0.55 0.06
C LEU A 38 12.28 -0.68 0.77
N GLY A 39 12.55 -1.76 0.05
CA GLY A 39 13.23 -2.94 0.58
C GLY A 39 14.73 -2.73 0.77
N LYS A 40 15.28 -1.61 0.29
CA LYS A 40 16.71 -1.28 0.37
C LYS A 40 16.97 -0.07 1.26
N LYS A 41 18.21 0.02 1.75
CA LYS A 41 18.72 1.24 2.37
C LYS A 41 18.84 2.32 1.30
N MET A 42 18.42 3.53 1.63
CA MET A 42 18.69 4.69 0.80
C MET A 42 19.89 5.45 1.30
N TYR A 43 20.71 5.90 0.33
CA TYR A 43 21.85 6.76 0.54
C TYR A 43 21.57 8.05 -0.22
N THR A 44 21.56 9.18 0.48
CA THR A 44 21.46 10.50 -0.15
C THR A 44 22.82 11.01 -0.56
N THR A 45 22.87 11.68 -1.70
CA THR A 45 24.06 12.38 -2.18
C THR A 45 24.50 13.43 -1.14
N PRO A 46 25.80 13.51 -0.79
CA PRO A 46 26.33 14.62 -0.02
C PRO A 46 25.99 15.97 -0.67
N GLY A 47 25.33 16.86 0.07
CA GLY A 47 24.97 18.21 -0.39
C GLY A 47 23.49 18.40 -0.77
N GLU A 48 22.70 17.32 -0.89
CA GLU A 48 21.25 17.40 -1.14
C GLU A 48 20.46 16.74 0.00
N GLY A 49 19.79 17.56 0.80
CA GLY A 49 18.87 17.09 1.85
C GLY A 49 19.56 16.34 3.00
N ALA A 50 18.73 15.77 3.89
CA ALA A 50 19.21 15.04 5.05
C ALA A 50 20.02 13.80 4.61
N GLN A 51 21.17 13.58 5.24
CA GLN A 51 22.04 12.42 5.01
C GLN A 51 21.43 11.16 5.64
N TRP A 52 20.93 10.23 4.84
CA TRP A 52 20.32 8.99 5.32
C TRP A 52 21.27 7.80 5.16
N SER A 53 21.36 7.00 6.23
CA SER A 53 22.03 5.71 6.26
C SER A 53 21.21 4.80 7.17
N GLY A 54 20.45 3.89 6.57
CA GLY A 54 19.53 2.99 7.28
C GLY A 54 18.39 2.51 6.39
N PRO A 55 17.60 1.50 6.83
CA PRO A 55 16.35 1.14 6.15
C PRO A 55 15.42 2.35 6.11
N LEU A 56 14.69 2.55 5.01
CA LEU A 56 13.58 3.51 5.02
C LEU A 56 12.59 3.01 6.09
N HIS A 57 12.39 3.81 7.12
CA HIS A 57 11.34 3.63 8.12
C HIS A 57 10.39 4.85 8.13
N ASP A 58 10.52 5.67 7.09
CA ASP A 58 9.85 6.96 6.95
C ASP A 58 8.56 6.83 6.13
N THR A 59 8.17 5.61 5.73
CA THR A 59 6.85 5.38 5.19
C THR A 59 5.94 4.78 6.26
N PHE A 60 4.72 5.31 6.36
CA PHE A 60 3.70 4.76 7.25
C PHE A 60 3.43 3.26 6.98
N SER A 61 3.67 2.83 5.73
CA SER A 61 3.61 1.45 5.25
C SER A 61 4.66 0.50 5.84
N ASP A 62 5.73 1.01 6.48
CA ASP A 62 6.74 0.15 7.14
C ASP A 62 6.31 -0.30 8.54
N ILE A 63 5.20 0.24 9.06
CA ILE A 63 4.70 -0.08 10.40
C ILE A 63 3.97 -1.44 10.35
N PRO A 64 4.33 -2.42 11.22
CA PRO A 64 3.59 -3.67 11.32
C PRO A 64 2.08 -3.42 11.51
N TRP A 65 1.25 -4.27 10.91
CA TRP A 65 -0.22 -4.14 10.87
C TRP A 65 -0.80 -3.14 9.85
N VAL A 66 0.01 -2.28 9.23
CA VAL A 66 -0.41 -1.55 8.03
C VAL A 66 -0.33 -2.49 6.83
N ILE A 67 -1.32 -2.43 5.93
CA ILE A 67 -1.25 -3.05 4.60
C ILE A 67 -0.60 -2.05 3.66
N SER A 68 0.62 -2.33 3.22
CA SER A 68 1.39 -1.50 2.30
C SER A 68 0.97 -1.75 0.84
N VAL A 69 0.60 -0.69 0.12
CA VAL A 69 -0.01 -0.78 -1.21
C VAL A 69 0.83 -0.12 -2.30
N SER A 70 1.23 -0.91 -3.29
CA SER A 70 1.78 -0.43 -4.56
C SER A 70 0.68 -0.24 -5.64
N SER A 71 1.02 0.45 -6.72
CA SER A 71 0.10 0.78 -7.81
C SER A 71 0.38 -0.06 -9.05
N SER A 72 -0.67 -0.65 -9.64
CA SER A 72 -0.62 -1.30 -10.94
C SER A 72 -1.21 -0.44 -12.07
N THR A 73 -0.72 -0.68 -13.28
CA THR A 73 -1.29 -0.18 -14.54
C THR A 73 -2.46 -1.07 -14.99
N ILE A 74 -3.09 -0.73 -16.11
CA ILE A 74 -4.13 -1.58 -16.74
C ILE A 74 -3.58 -2.86 -17.37
N HIS A 75 -2.27 -2.95 -17.57
CA HIS A 75 -1.59 -4.13 -18.09
C HIS A 75 -1.05 -5.03 -16.98
N ASP A 76 -1.50 -4.81 -15.74
CA ASP A 76 -1.03 -5.54 -14.56
C ASP A 76 0.48 -5.39 -14.27
N GLU A 77 1.07 -4.31 -14.78
CA GLU A 77 2.47 -3.94 -14.54
C GLU A 77 2.58 -2.97 -13.36
N LEU A 78 3.77 -2.83 -12.78
CA LEU A 78 4.01 -1.82 -11.75
C LEU A 78 3.95 -0.44 -12.40
N ALA A 79 3.12 0.47 -11.87
CA ALA A 79 3.10 1.83 -12.37
C ALA A 79 4.47 2.49 -12.18
N TYR A 80 4.97 3.20 -13.19
CA TYR A 80 6.37 3.68 -13.23
C TYR A 80 6.79 4.55 -12.03
N TYR A 81 5.84 5.19 -11.36
CA TYR A 81 6.07 6.03 -10.18
C TYR A 81 5.98 5.27 -8.85
N SER A 82 5.43 4.05 -8.83
CA SER A 82 5.10 3.36 -7.58
C SER A 82 6.37 2.98 -6.82
N ASN A 83 6.42 3.31 -5.54
CA ASN A 83 7.40 2.70 -4.65
C ASN A 83 7.09 1.19 -4.50
N TYR A 84 8.13 0.39 -4.25
CA TYR A 84 8.07 -1.07 -4.21
C TYR A 84 9.06 -1.65 -3.17
N GLY A 85 9.22 -2.97 -3.11
CA GLY A 85 10.19 -3.66 -2.24
C GLY A 85 9.62 -4.06 -0.88
N ASN A 86 8.88 -3.16 -0.21
CA ASN A 86 8.11 -3.44 0.99
C ASN A 86 6.60 -3.29 0.72
N VAL A 87 5.99 -4.33 0.13
CA VAL A 87 4.60 -4.31 -0.37
C VAL A 87 3.85 -5.54 0.15
N ASP A 88 2.65 -5.34 0.68
CA ASP A 88 1.73 -6.41 1.05
C ASP A 88 0.85 -6.84 -0.12
N LEU A 89 0.23 -5.85 -0.77
CA LEU A 89 -0.73 -6.02 -1.87
C LEU A 89 -0.54 -4.89 -2.87
N ALA A 90 -0.96 -5.12 -4.10
CA ALA A 90 -1.11 -4.06 -5.10
C ALA A 90 -2.57 -3.78 -5.39
N GLY A 91 -2.85 -2.59 -5.92
CA GLY A 91 -4.17 -2.24 -6.44
C GLY A 91 -4.08 -1.38 -7.70
N PRO A 92 -5.16 -1.31 -8.50
CA PRO A 92 -5.18 -0.46 -9.68
C PRO A 92 -5.07 1.02 -9.31
N GLY A 93 -3.96 1.67 -9.63
CA GLY A 93 -3.76 3.10 -9.43
C GLY A 93 -3.53 3.87 -10.72
N GLY A 94 -3.29 3.17 -11.83
CA GLY A 94 -3.23 3.74 -13.18
C GLY A 94 -1.91 4.44 -13.49
N ASP A 95 -1.79 4.90 -14.73
CA ASP A 95 -0.62 5.58 -15.28
C ASP A 95 -1.03 6.58 -16.38
N THR A 96 -0.09 7.01 -17.22
CA THR A 96 -0.36 7.94 -18.31
C THR A 96 -1.24 7.37 -19.41
N GLU A 97 -1.30 6.04 -19.58
CA GLU A 97 -2.17 5.39 -20.56
C GLU A 97 -3.61 5.33 -20.03
N ALA A 98 -3.78 4.92 -18.77
CA ALA A 98 -5.10 4.80 -18.16
C ALA A 98 -5.11 5.29 -16.71
N ARG A 99 -5.86 6.38 -16.49
CA ARG A 99 -5.96 7.08 -15.22
C ARG A 99 -7.22 6.66 -14.46
N ALA A 100 -7.16 6.67 -13.14
CA ALA A 100 -8.34 6.42 -12.31
C ALA A 100 -9.28 7.63 -12.31
N LEU A 101 -10.55 7.42 -12.67
CA LEU A 101 -11.61 8.42 -12.51
C LEU A 101 -12.03 8.49 -11.04
N SER A 102 -12.13 9.70 -10.50
CA SER A 102 -12.55 9.95 -9.12
C SER A 102 -13.46 11.18 -9.04
N THR A 103 -14.18 11.30 -7.93
CA THR A 103 -14.88 12.54 -7.57
C THR A 103 -13.87 13.59 -7.12
N VAL A 104 -14.13 14.84 -7.51
CA VAL A 104 -13.38 16.04 -7.11
C VAL A 104 -14.38 17.17 -6.85
N PRO A 105 -14.03 18.24 -6.12
CA PRO A 105 -14.92 19.38 -5.96
C PRO A 105 -15.42 19.90 -7.31
N GLY A 106 -16.74 19.91 -7.50
CA GLY A 106 -17.38 20.36 -8.74
C GLY A 106 -17.55 19.30 -9.85
N GLY A 107 -17.21 18.03 -9.62
CA GLY A 107 -17.52 16.95 -10.58
C GLY A 107 -16.59 15.74 -10.50
N TYR A 108 -16.08 15.33 -11.66
CA TYR A 108 -15.19 14.19 -11.80
C TYR A 108 -13.84 14.61 -12.40
N GLY A 109 -12.78 13.91 -11.99
CA GLY A 109 -11.43 14.15 -12.47
C GLY A 109 -10.61 12.86 -12.52
N TYR A 110 -9.60 12.85 -13.38
CA TYR A 110 -8.69 11.73 -13.51
C TYR A 110 -7.43 11.94 -12.67
N ALA A 111 -7.01 10.91 -11.95
CA ALA A 111 -5.78 10.91 -11.15
C ALA A 111 -5.02 9.59 -11.33
N ILE A 112 -3.74 9.62 -11.01
CA ILE A 112 -2.89 8.43 -10.89
C ILE A 112 -2.21 8.48 -9.53
N GLY A 113 -1.90 7.33 -8.97
CA GLY A 113 -1.12 7.25 -7.75
C GLY A 113 -1.38 5.99 -6.96
N THR A 114 -0.44 5.65 -6.08
CA THR A 114 -0.67 4.69 -4.99
C THR A 114 -1.83 5.14 -4.08
N SER A 115 -2.10 6.46 -4.00
CA SER A 115 -3.28 7.05 -3.36
C SER A 115 -4.61 6.64 -4.02
N MET A 116 -4.61 6.21 -5.28
CA MET A 116 -5.79 5.67 -5.98
C MET A 116 -5.87 4.15 -5.88
N ALA A 117 -4.75 3.47 -5.66
CA ALA A 117 -4.68 2.02 -5.42
C ALA A 117 -5.14 1.66 -3.99
N ALA A 118 -4.61 2.35 -2.97
CA ALA A 118 -4.92 2.12 -1.56
C ALA A 118 -6.43 2.10 -1.24
N PRO A 119 -7.27 3.05 -1.69
CA PRO A 119 -8.72 2.99 -1.41
C PRO A 119 -9.41 1.81 -2.09
N LYS A 120 -8.90 1.28 -3.21
CA LYS A 120 -9.47 0.06 -3.83
C LYS A 120 -9.15 -1.20 -3.01
N VAL A 121 -7.94 -1.28 -2.45
CA VAL A 121 -7.58 -2.34 -1.50
C VAL A 121 -8.41 -2.22 -0.21
N ALA A 122 -8.58 -1.01 0.33
CA ALA A 122 -9.42 -0.76 1.49
C ALA A 122 -10.89 -1.13 1.24
N ALA A 123 -11.43 -0.78 0.08
CA ALA A 123 -12.78 -1.16 -0.32
C ALA A 123 -12.93 -2.68 -0.46
N SER A 124 -11.89 -3.39 -0.92
CA SER A 124 -11.90 -4.85 -1.01
C SER A 124 -11.97 -5.51 0.37
N LEU A 125 -11.22 -4.99 1.35
CA LEU A 125 -11.33 -5.44 2.76
C LEU A 125 -12.75 -5.22 3.30
N ALA A 126 -13.30 -4.03 3.05
CA ALA A 126 -14.63 -3.66 3.52
C ALA A 126 -15.73 -4.53 2.89
N LEU A 127 -15.63 -4.82 1.59
CA LEU A 127 -16.59 -5.68 0.89
C LEU A 127 -16.55 -7.11 1.44
N VAL A 128 -15.36 -7.68 1.64
CA VAL A 128 -15.22 -9.00 2.25
C VAL A 128 -15.78 -9.01 3.69
N LYS A 129 -15.55 -7.96 4.48
CA LYS A 129 -16.12 -7.83 5.83
C LYS A 129 -17.65 -7.75 5.81
N ALA A 130 -18.21 -7.04 4.82
CA ALA A 130 -19.66 -6.89 4.69
C ALA A 130 -20.34 -8.22 4.36
N GLU A 131 -19.75 -9.01 3.45
CA GLU A 131 -20.25 -10.33 3.08
C GLU A 131 -19.94 -11.41 4.13
N ASN A 132 -18.88 -11.21 4.93
CA ASN A 132 -18.46 -12.14 5.98
C ASN A 132 -18.25 -11.41 7.33
N PRO A 133 -19.34 -11.01 8.03
CA PRO A 133 -19.25 -10.18 9.24
C PRO A 133 -18.48 -10.83 10.40
N GLU A 134 -18.36 -12.15 10.44
CA GLU A 134 -17.64 -12.87 11.49
C GLU A 134 -16.12 -12.88 11.31
N LEU A 135 -15.61 -12.58 10.10
CA LEU A 135 -14.17 -12.58 9.87
C LEU A 135 -13.50 -11.42 10.59
N THR A 136 -12.43 -11.75 11.32
CA THR A 136 -11.54 -10.75 11.93
C THR A 136 -10.75 -10.01 10.84
N PRO A 137 -10.29 -8.79 11.10
CA PRO A 137 -9.43 -8.06 10.16
C PRO A 137 -8.19 -8.84 9.71
N ALA A 138 -7.59 -9.64 10.62
CA ALA A 138 -6.48 -10.51 10.30
C ALA A 138 -6.85 -11.56 9.25
N GLN A 139 -7.98 -12.25 9.45
CA GLN A 139 -8.48 -13.26 8.51
C GLN A 139 -8.79 -12.65 7.15
N ILE A 140 -9.38 -11.45 7.12
CA ILE A 140 -9.67 -10.75 5.87
C ILE A 140 -8.38 -10.36 5.14
N ARG A 141 -7.38 -9.85 5.85
CA ARG A 141 -6.05 -9.57 5.26
C ARG A 141 -5.46 -10.85 4.64
N THR A 142 -5.46 -11.95 5.38
CA THR A 142 -4.94 -13.23 4.89
C THR A 142 -5.73 -13.73 3.67
N LEU A 143 -7.06 -13.61 3.69
CA LEU A 143 -7.91 -14.00 2.58
C LEU A 143 -7.57 -13.19 1.32
N LEU A 144 -7.51 -11.85 1.42
CA LEU A 144 -7.13 -11.01 0.28
C LEU A 144 -5.71 -11.33 -0.24
N GLN A 145 -4.77 -11.61 0.66
CA GLN A 145 -3.41 -12.02 0.27
C GLN A 145 -3.39 -13.37 -0.46
N GLN A 146 -4.21 -14.32 -0.04
CA GLN A 146 -4.29 -15.65 -0.66
C GLN A 146 -5.00 -15.65 -2.00
N THR A 147 -5.95 -14.74 -2.21
CA THR A 147 -6.74 -14.64 -3.45
C THR A 147 -6.24 -13.57 -4.41
N ALA A 148 -5.23 -12.78 -4.02
CA ALA A 148 -4.63 -11.77 -4.89
C ALA A 148 -4.08 -12.40 -6.18
N ASP A 149 -4.25 -11.68 -7.28
CA ASP A 149 -3.72 -12.08 -8.58
C ASP A 149 -2.25 -11.72 -8.70
N PHE A 150 -1.41 -12.73 -8.53
CA PHE A 150 0.02 -12.60 -8.73
C PHE A 150 0.44 -12.77 -10.20
N GLY A 151 -0.41 -13.31 -11.08
CA GLY A 151 -0.08 -13.60 -12.48
C GLY A 151 1.21 -14.40 -12.70
N THR A 152 1.56 -14.62 -13.97
CA THR A 152 2.84 -15.24 -14.34
C THR A 152 3.88 -14.15 -14.59
N GLY A 153 5.10 -14.31 -14.06
CA GLY A 153 6.21 -13.39 -14.31
C GLY A 153 6.20 -12.09 -13.49
N LYS A 154 5.22 -11.87 -12.60
CA LYS A 154 5.20 -10.69 -11.74
C LYS A 154 6.22 -10.83 -10.59
N SER A 155 6.75 -9.69 -10.14
CA SER A 155 7.75 -9.62 -9.07
C SER A 155 7.09 -9.47 -7.69
N ARG A 156 7.51 -10.30 -6.71
CA ARG A 156 7.05 -10.15 -5.31
C ARG A 156 7.49 -8.82 -4.72
N GLN A 157 8.62 -8.27 -5.19
CA GLN A 157 9.05 -6.94 -4.77
C GLN A 157 8.07 -5.87 -5.25
N HIS A 158 7.43 -6.04 -6.41
CA HIS A 158 6.51 -5.05 -6.97
C HIS A 158 5.10 -5.16 -6.37
N PHE A 159 4.61 -6.38 -6.15
CA PHE A 159 3.18 -6.61 -5.85
C PHE A 159 2.91 -7.32 -4.52
N GLY A 160 3.95 -7.69 -3.75
CA GLY A 160 3.76 -8.45 -2.51
C GLY A 160 3.11 -9.80 -2.76
N HIS A 161 1.86 -9.94 -2.31
CA HIS A 161 1.03 -11.12 -2.55
C HIS A 161 0.30 -11.11 -3.90
N GLY A 162 0.22 -9.95 -4.57
CA GLY A 162 -0.42 -9.79 -5.87
C GLY A 162 -1.32 -8.56 -5.92
N ILE A 163 -1.96 -8.36 -7.07
CA ILE A 163 -2.99 -7.32 -7.26
C ILE A 163 -4.29 -7.83 -6.62
N VAL A 164 -4.95 -6.98 -5.82
CA VAL A 164 -6.18 -7.38 -5.12
C VAL A 164 -7.23 -7.90 -6.10
N ASN A 165 -7.77 -9.09 -5.82
CA ASN A 165 -8.84 -9.71 -6.59
C ASN A 165 -10.01 -10.03 -5.64
N VAL A 166 -10.90 -9.04 -5.50
CA VAL A 166 -12.03 -9.13 -4.58
C VAL A 166 -13.06 -10.18 -5.01
N TYR A 167 -13.18 -10.43 -6.31
CA TYR A 167 -14.09 -11.45 -6.83
C TYR A 167 -13.68 -12.85 -6.36
N GLU A 168 -12.38 -13.18 -6.44
CA GLU A 168 -11.88 -14.46 -5.92
C GLU A 168 -11.95 -14.53 -4.39
N ALA A 169 -11.77 -13.40 -3.69
CA ALA A 169 -11.93 -13.33 -2.23
C ALA A 169 -13.35 -13.68 -1.78
N LEU A 170 -14.38 -13.21 -2.50
CA LEU A 170 -15.79 -13.43 -2.17
C LEU A 170 -16.30 -14.85 -2.46
N LYS A 171 -15.50 -15.70 -3.11
CA LYS A 171 -15.85 -17.11 -3.38
C LYS A 171 -15.42 -18.06 -2.26
N LYS A 172 -14.65 -17.58 -1.28
CA LYS A 172 -14.12 -18.38 -0.18
C LYS A 172 -15.03 -18.29 1.04
#